data_AF-A0A819CF44-F1
#
_entry.id   AF-A0A819CF44-F1
#
_cell.length_a   1.000
_cell.length_b   1.000
_cell.length_c   1.000
_cell.angle_alpha   90.00
_cell.angle_beta   90.00
_cell.angle_gamma   90.00
#
_symmetry.space_group_name_H-M   'P 1'
#
loop_
_entity.id
_entity.type
_entity.pdbx_description
1 polymer ?
#
loop_
_entity_poly.entity_id
_entity_poly.type
_entity_poly.pdbx_seq_one_letter_code
_entity_poly.pdbx_strand_id
1 'polypeptide(L)' 'MHIDISGNNDYTRVQTLTDSHRKNFQQGETDAFIMAVSSWHANIDKGCSSSWFLKYIIIRNLQALKKFHFIPQQRCDVEK' A
#
# COMPACT_ATOMS: atom_id res chain seq x y z
N MET A 1 -3.12 -7.95 -1.69
CA MET A 1 -3.27 -6.70 -0.92
C MET A 1 -3.67 -5.60 -1.88
N HIS A 2 -4.70 -4.84 -1.54
CA HIS A 2 -5.06 -3.64 -2.28
C HIS A 2 -4.60 -2.43 -1.48
N ILE A 3 -4.08 -1.42 -2.17
CA ILE A 3 -3.83 -0.11 -1.59
C ILE A 3 -4.63 0.90 -2.38
N ASP A 4 -5.42 1.67 -1.65
CA ASP A 4 -6.03 2.87 -2.18
C ASP A 4 -5.07 4.04 -1.95
N ILE A 5 -4.94 4.84 -2.99
CA ILE A 5 -4.25 6.11 -2.95
C ILE A 5 -5.35 7.09 -3.34
N SER A 6 -5.53 8.21 -2.63
CA SER A 6 -6.56 9.20 -2.94
C SER A 6 -6.05 10.60 -2.66
N GLY A 7 -6.22 11.50 -3.63
CA GLY A 7 -5.80 12.91 -3.61
C GLY A 7 -6.91 13.87 -3.17
N ASN A 8 -6.55 15.13 -2.93
CA ASN A 8 -7.47 16.21 -2.52
C ASN A 8 -8.66 16.41 -3.48
N ASN A 9 -8.53 16.00 -4.74
CA ASN A 9 -9.55 16.25 -5.78
C ASN A 9 -10.03 14.98 -6.51
N ASP A 10 -9.46 13.79 -6.26
CA ASP A 10 -9.87 12.55 -6.95
C ASP A 10 -9.36 11.28 -6.23
N TYR A 11 -10.16 10.22 -6.28
CA TYR A 11 -9.75 8.87 -5.89
C TYR A 11 -8.79 8.32 -6.94
N THR A 12 -7.63 7.80 -6.53
CA THR A 12 -6.83 6.97 -7.43
C THR A 12 -7.49 5.59 -7.49
N ARG A 13 -7.51 4.98 -8.67
CA ARG A 13 -8.04 3.62 -8.86
C ARG A 13 -7.30 2.65 -7.94
N VAL A 14 -8.03 1.71 -7.32
CA VAL A 14 -7.48 0.62 -6.50
C VAL A 14 -6.34 -0.05 -7.25
N GLN A 15 -5.13 -0.05 -6.67
CA GLN A 15 -3.98 -0.75 -7.25
C GLN A 15 -3.72 -2.04 -6.48
N THR A 16 -3.66 -3.15 -7.24
CA THR A 16 -3.25 -4.44 -6.69
C THR A 16 -1.73 -4.49 -6.61
N LEU A 17 -1.21 -4.58 -5.40
CA LEU A 17 0.21 -4.84 -5.19
C LEU A 17 0.49 -6.33 -5.39
N THR A 18 1.04 -6.67 -6.54
CA THR A 18 1.40 -8.05 -6.89
C THR A 18 2.69 -8.09 -7.71
N ASP A 19 3.37 -9.21 -7.62
CA ASP A 19 4.58 -9.57 -8.35
C ASP A 19 4.43 -11.05 -8.66
N SER A 20 4.33 -11.41 -9.94
CA SER A 20 4.09 -12.78 -10.37
C SER A 20 5.31 -13.69 -10.20
N HIS A 21 6.50 -13.14 -9.95
CA HIS A 21 7.75 -13.89 -9.87
C HIS A 21 8.14 -14.28 -8.44
N ARG A 22 7.44 -13.76 -7.43
CA ARG A 22 7.72 -14.06 -6.02
C ARG A 22 6.45 -14.11 -5.17
N LYS A 23 6.53 -14.80 -4.04
CA LYS A 23 5.50 -14.69 -3.00
C LYS A 23 5.67 -13.36 -2.28
N ASN A 24 4.68 -12.48 -2.35
CA ASN A 24 4.68 -11.21 -1.61
C ASN A 24 4.07 -11.38 -0.21
N PHE A 25 4.27 -10.36 0.63
CA PHE A 25 3.68 -10.20 1.96
C PHE A 25 3.94 -11.37 2.90
N GLN A 26 5.14 -11.97 2.81
CA GLN A 26 5.56 -13.02 3.73
C GLN A 26 5.86 -12.42 5.11
N GLN A 27 5.71 -13.22 6.17
CA GLN A 27 5.92 -12.76 7.54
C GLN A 27 7.35 -12.24 7.73
N GLY A 28 7.48 -10.98 8.14
CA GLY A 28 8.77 -10.34 8.41
C GLY A 28 9.47 -9.75 7.18
N GLU A 29 8.98 -10.04 5.97
CA GLU A 29 9.55 -9.53 4.73
C GLU A 29 9.14 -8.08 4.44
N THR A 30 9.94 -7.42 3.60
CA THR A 30 9.64 -6.09 3.06
C THR A 30 9.51 -6.16 1.56
N ASP A 31 8.32 -5.90 1.05
CA ASP A 31 8.07 -5.82 -0.39
C ASP A 31 8.09 -4.36 -0.88
N ALA A 32 8.72 -4.15 -2.04
CA ALA A 32 8.73 -2.87 -2.73
C ALA A 32 8.07 -3.00 -4.10
N PHE A 33 7.24 -2.02 -4.44
CA PHE A 33 6.50 -1.93 -5.70
C PHE A 33 6.69 -0.54 -6.32
N ILE A 34 6.79 -0.47 -7.65
CA ILE A 34 6.84 0.78 -8.41
C ILE A 34 5.54 0.90 -9.19
N MET A 35 4.91 2.07 -9.12
CA MET A 35 3.65 2.36 -9.81
C MET A 35 3.72 3.74 -10.47
N ALA A 36 3.09 3.87 -11.63
CA ALA A 36 2.84 5.17 -12.27
C ALA A 36 1.42 5.62 -11.91
N VAL A 37 1.30 6.77 -11.24
CA VAL A 37 0.01 7.38 -10.85
C VAL A 37 0.02 8.86 -11.28
N SER A 38 -1.11 9.34 -11.81
CA SER A 38 -1.24 10.71 -12.34
C SER A 38 -1.39 11.79 -11.26
N SER A 39 -2.00 11.46 -10.12
CA SER A 39 -2.13 12.31 -8.92
C SER A 39 -2.11 11.43 -7.67
N TRP A 40 -1.61 11.94 -6.52
CA TRP A 40 -1.43 11.10 -5.34
C TRP A 40 -1.56 11.86 -4.00
N HIS A 41 -2.26 11.25 -3.05
CA HIS A 41 -2.15 11.39 -1.59
C HIS A 41 -2.56 10.02 -1.02
N ALA A 42 -2.05 9.55 0.11
CA ALA A 42 -2.14 8.11 0.47
C ALA A 42 -3.10 7.86 1.62
N ASN A 43 -4.12 7.02 1.37
CA ASN A 43 -5.11 6.60 2.37
C ASN A 43 -5.26 5.08 2.30
N ILE A 44 -4.82 4.37 3.32
CA ILE A 44 -4.85 2.90 3.34
C ILE A 44 -6.26 2.46 3.72
N ASP A 45 -7.04 1.98 2.74
CA ASP A 45 -8.30 1.27 2.99
C ASP A 45 -8.07 -0.24 3.14
N LYS A 46 -8.79 -0.87 4.07
CA LYS A 46 -8.45 -2.18 4.63
C LYS A 46 -9.26 -3.34 4.04
N GLY A 47 -9.15 -3.58 2.74
CA GLY A 47 -9.65 -4.82 2.14
C GLY A 47 -8.66 -5.98 2.31
N CYS A 48 -8.87 -6.88 3.27
CA CYS A 48 -7.91 -7.94 3.58
C CYS A 48 -8.50 -9.35 3.41
N SER A 49 -7.93 -10.14 2.50
CA SER A 49 -8.35 -11.52 2.19
C SER A 49 -7.66 -12.58 3.06
N SER A 50 -6.72 -12.17 3.93
CA SER A 50 -6.01 -13.02 4.91
C SER A 50 -5.65 -12.15 6.11
N SER A 51 -5.40 -12.73 7.30
CA SER A 51 -4.95 -11.98 8.48
C SER A 51 -3.46 -11.66 8.36
N TRP A 52 -3.09 -10.39 8.48
CA TRP A 52 -1.69 -9.94 8.37
C TRP A 52 -1.44 -8.73 9.27
N PHE A 53 -0.20 -8.56 9.72
CA PHE A 53 0.21 -7.42 10.53
C PHE A 53 0.98 -6.43 9.67
N LEU A 54 0.49 -5.19 9.57
CA LEU A 54 1.16 -4.12 8.86
C LEU A 54 1.96 -3.26 9.83
N LYS A 55 3.29 -3.37 9.76
CA LYS A 55 4.20 -2.59 10.60
C LYS A 55 4.24 -1.12 10.18
N TYR A 56 4.55 -0.85 8.92
CA TYR A 56 4.59 0.47 8.31
C TYR A 56 4.51 0.39 6.78
N ILE A 57 4.17 1.50 6.14
CA ILE A 57 4.27 1.71 4.69
C ILE A 57 5.08 2.98 4.45
N ILE A 58 6.00 2.91 3.48
CA ILE A 58 6.75 4.08 3.02
C ILE A 58 6.38 4.32 1.57
N ILE A 59 5.87 5.51 1.27
CA ILE A 59 5.57 5.95 -0.09
C ILE A 59 6.61 6.98 -0.51
N ARG A 60 7.29 6.72 -1.62
CA ARG A 60 8.27 7.62 -2.19
C ARG A 60 7.76 8.16 -3.52
N ASN A 61 7.57 9.47 -3.61
CA ASN A 61 7.39 10.14 -4.89
C ASN A 61 8.76 10.33 -5.54
N LEU A 62 9.00 9.62 -6.64
CA LEU A 62 10.28 9.67 -7.36
C LEU A 62 10.49 10.98 -8.14
N GLN A 63 9.42 11.65 -8.58
CA GLN A 63 9.50 12.92 -9.31
C GLN A 63 9.81 14.09 -8.37
N ALA A 64 9.09 14.18 -7.25
CA ALA A 64 9.24 15.25 -6.26
C ALA A 64 10.30 14.95 -5.20
N LEU A 65 10.91 13.75 -5.23
CA LEU A 65 11.87 13.24 -4.24
C LEU A 65 11.36 13.29 -2.78
N LYS A 66 10.03 13.27 -2.57
CA LYS A 66 9.41 13.29 -1.25
C LYS A 66 9.13 11.87 -0.74
N LYS A 67 9.22 11.70 0.58
CA LYS A 67 8.89 10.45 1.28
C LYS A 67 7.78 10.68 2.30
N PHE A 68 6.87 9.74 2.39
CA PHE A 68 5.74 9.75 3.30
C PHE A 68 5.77 8.44 4.10
N HIS A 69 5.76 8.57 5.42
CA HIS A 69 5.82 7.43 6.33
C HIS A 69 4.45 7.26 6.98
N PHE A 70 3.88 6.08 6.80
CA PHE A 70 2.65 5.66 7.45
C PHE A 70 3.02 4.55 8.41
N ILE A 71 2.69 4.70 9.68
CA ILE A 71 3.09 3.75 10.73
C ILE A 71 1.81 3.26 11.44
N PRO A 72 1.06 2.32 10.83
CA PRO A 72 -0.23 1.92 11.37
C PRO A 72 -0.10 0.98 12.57
N GLN A 73 0.96 0.16 12.62
CA GLN A 73 1.22 -0.83 13.68
C GLN A 73 -0.02 -1.64 14.09
N GLN A 74 -0.75 -2.14 13.09
CA GLN A 74 -2.04 -2.77 13.32
C GLN A 74 -2.18 -4.06 12.53
N ARG A 75 -3.01 -4.95 13.07
CA ARG A 75 -3.46 -6.14 12.36
C ARG A 75 -4.59 -5.74 11.41
N CYS A 76 -4.53 -6.29 10.20
CA CYS A 76 -5.67 -6.34 9.33
C CYS A 76 -6.26 -7.74 9.42
N ASP A 77 -7.50 -7.80 9.87
CA ASP A 77 -8.26 -9.04 9.94
C ASP A 77 -9.13 -9.18 8.69
N VAL A 78 -9.52 -10.41 8.39
CA VAL A 78 -10.41 -10.71 7.28
C VAL A 78 -11.81 -10.30 7.68
N GLU A 79 -12.41 -9.36 6.97
CA GLU A 79 -13.84 -9.07 7.12
C GLU A 79 -14.64 -10.29 6.64
N LYS A 80 -15.58 -10.74 7.48
CA LYS A 80 -16.49 -11.85 7.19
C LYS A 80 -17.77 -11.36 6.55
#